data_AF-A0A7D5R6S7-F1
#
_entry.id   AF-A0A7D5R6S7-F1
#
_cell.length_a   1.000
_cell.length_b   1.000
_cell.length_c   1.000
_cell.angle_alpha   90.00
_cell.angle_beta   90.00
_cell.angle_gamma   90.00
#
_symmetry.space_group_name_H-M   'P 1'
#
loop_
_entity.id
_entity.type
_entity.pdbx_description
1 polymer ?
#
loop_
_entity_poly.entity_id
_entity_poly.type
_entity_poly.pdbx_seq_one_letter_code
_entity_poly.pdbx_strand_id
1 'polypeptide(L)'
;MSTESISFIKWGECHSKNPDKPDVLECKVVKTETMDSELTTNVHVQQRIHDSWEDRLLPLKSHESHNSSLLKSWNELVKHKKIVADTKFQLKTYLGLSKNNRPIRRSEIIL
;
A
#
# COMPACT_ATOMS: atom_id res chain seq x y z
N MET A 1 -26.22 -12.60 1.18
CA MET A 1 -25.21 -11.75 0.52
C MET A 1 -23.87 -12.36 0.85
N SER A 2 -23.19 -12.90 -0.15
CA SER A 2 -21.88 -13.54 -0.01
C SER A 2 -20.92 -12.50 0.57
N THR A 3 -20.43 -12.71 1.77
CA THR A 3 -19.29 -11.98 2.33
C THR A 3 -18.06 -12.40 1.54
N GLU A 4 -17.90 -11.87 0.33
CA GLU A 4 -16.63 -11.95 -0.39
C GLU A 4 -15.59 -11.24 0.48
N SER A 5 -14.71 -12.03 1.07
CA SER A 5 -13.59 -11.54 1.86
C SER A 5 -12.68 -10.72 0.95
N ILE A 6 -12.71 -9.40 1.09
CA ILE A 6 -11.80 -8.52 0.34
C ILE A 6 -10.36 -8.95 0.68
N SER A 7 -9.60 -9.32 -0.33
CA SER A 7 -8.24 -9.84 -0.13
C SER A 7 -7.25 -8.70 0.14
N PHE A 8 -6.21 -8.99 0.93
CA PHE A 8 -5.13 -8.03 1.14
C PHE A 8 -4.17 -8.01 -0.05
N ILE A 9 -3.52 -6.86 -0.26
CA ILE A 9 -2.30 -6.79 -1.05
C ILE A 9 -1.19 -7.51 -0.29
N LYS A 10 -0.61 -8.55 -0.89
CA LYS A 10 0.41 -9.39 -0.25
C LYS A 10 1.80 -8.85 -0.58
N TRP A 11 2.43 -8.20 0.41
CA TRP A 11 3.82 -7.75 0.29
C TRP A 11 4.83 -8.85 -0.05
N GLY A 12 4.47 -10.10 0.18
CA GLY A 12 5.25 -11.27 -0.20
C GLY A 12 5.38 -11.46 -1.72
N GLU A 13 4.50 -10.87 -2.52
CA GLU A 13 4.53 -10.93 -4.00
C GLU A 13 5.44 -9.86 -4.61
N CYS A 14 5.88 -8.88 -3.80
CA CYS A 14 6.81 -7.83 -4.21
C CYS A 14 8.25 -8.28 -3.92
N HIS A 15 9.00 -8.72 -4.92
CA HIS A 15 10.32 -9.34 -4.72
C HIS A 15 11.52 -8.42 -4.97
N SER A 16 11.29 -7.23 -5.52
CA SER A 16 12.38 -6.31 -5.86
C SER A 16 13.23 -5.96 -4.64
N LYS A 17 14.54 -5.97 -4.86
CA LYS A 17 15.58 -5.52 -3.92
C LYS A 17 16.35 -4.31 -4.46
N ASN A 18 15.95 -3.79 -5.62
CA ASN A 18 16.65 -2.72 -6.30
C ASN A 18 15.78 -1.46 -6.33
N PRO A 19 16.22 -0.33 -5.73
CA PRO A 19 15.47 0.93 -5.77
C PRO A 19 15.21 1.45 -7.18
N ASP A 20 16.09 1.16 -8.15
CA ASP A 20 15.96 1.62 -9.54
C ASP A 20 15.02 0.72 -10.37
N LYS A 21 14.68 -0.45 -9.84
CA LYS A 21 13.75 -1.41 -10.46
C LYS A 21 12.73 -1.91 -9.43
N PRO A 22 11.91 -1.03 -8.83
CA PRO A 22 10.97 -1.41 -7.79
C PRO A 22 9.83 -2.26 -8.38
N ASP A 23 9.17 -3.05 -7.53
CA ASP A 23 7.86 -3.60 -7.88
C ASP A 23 6.86 -2.43 -7.95
N VAL A 24 5.99 -2.46 -8.95
CA VAL A 24 4.99 -1.41 -9.16
C VAL A 24 3.60 -2.03 -9.11
N LEU A 25 2.76 -1.50 -8.21
CA LEU A 25 1.35 -1.86 -8.14
C LEU A 25 0.53 -0.68 -8.64
N GLU A 26 -0.36 -0.92 -9.61
CA GLU A 26 -1.33 0.08 -10.04
C GLU A 26 -2.57 -0.02 -9.15
N CYS A 27 -2.89 1.07 -8.47
CA CYS A 27 -3.97 1.13 -7.50
C CYS A 27 -4.94 2.27 -7.82
N LYS A 28 -6.19 2.11 -7.39
CA LYS A 28 -7.22 3.13 -7.43
C LYS A 28 -7.89 3.23 -6.07
N VAL A 29 -8.05 4.44 -5.56
CA VAL A 29 -8.60 4.66 -4.22
C VAL A 29 -10.11 4.43 -4.22
N VAL A 30 -10.60 3.57 -3.32
CA VAL A 30 -12.04 3.38 -3.11
C VAL A 30 -12.51 4.23 -1.93
N LYS A 31 -11.78 4.17 -0.81
CA LYS A 31 -12.02 4.97 0.39
C LYS A 31 -10.72 5.56 0.90
N THR A 32 -10.80 6.75 1.48
CA THR A 32 -9.62 7.41 2.07
C THR A 32 -9.45 7.08 3.54
N GLU A 33 -10.55 6.68 4.21
CA GLU A 33 -10.56 6.30 5.61
C GLU A 33 -9.73 5.04 5.84
N THR A 34 -8.85 5.11 6.84
CA THR A 34 -8.10 3.94 7.29
C THR A 34 -8.95 3.06 8.18
N MET A 35 -8.77 1.75 8.05
CA MET A 35 -9.42 0.74 8.89
C MET A 35 -8.35 -0.04 9.64
N ASP A 36 -8.44 -0.08 10.96
CA ASP A 36 -7.56 -0.89 11.79
C ASP A 36 -8.12 -2.32 11.94
N SER A 37 -7.26 -3.30 11.67
CA SER A 37 -7.48 -4.69 12.04
C SER A 37 -6.62 -5.04 13.26
N GLU A 38 -6.66 -6.27 13.74
CA GLU A 38 -5.83 -6.71 14.87
C GLU A 38 -4.32 -6.48 14.62
N LEU A 39 -3.87 -6.64 13.37
CA LEU A 39 -2.44 -6.67 13.03
C LEU A 39 -1.96 -5.47 12.22
N THR A 40 -2.87 -4.73 11.58
CA THR A 40 -2.51 -3.75 10.54
C THR A 40 -3.52 -2.61 10.43
N THR A 41 -3.01 -1.42 10.09
CA THR A 41 -3.81 -0.30 9.58
C THR A 41 -3.89 -0.43 8.05
N ASN A 42 -5.10 -0.43 7.50
CA ASN A 42 -5.38 -0.71 6.10
C ASN A 42 -6.19 0.40 5.44
N VAL A 43 -6.22 0.41 4.10
CA VAL A 43 -7.15 1.23 3.32
C VAL A 43 -7.73 0.43 2.15
N HIS A 44 -8.96 0.76 1.74
CA HIS A 44 -9.65 0.08 0.65
C HIS A 44 -9.28 0.70 -0.70
N VAL A 45 -8.69 -0.12 -1.57
CA VAL A 45 -8.29 0.23 -2.94
C VAL A 45 -8.79 -0.82 -3.92
N GLN A 46 -8.78 -0.48 -5.20
CA GLN A 46 -8.75 -1.48 -6.26
C GLN A 46 -7.31 -1.63 -6.74
N GLN A 47 -6.84 -2.85 -6.90
CA GLN A 47 -5.55 -3.15 -7.52
C GLN A 47 -5.80 -3.64 -8.95
N ARG A 48 -4.99 -3.18 -9.89
CA ARG A 48 -4.98 -3.77 -11.23
C ARG A 48 -4.23 -5.10 -11.20
N ILE A 49 -4.91 -6.17 -11.55
CA ILE A 49 -4.32 -7.51 -11.72
C ILE A 49 -4.66 -7.97 -13.12
N HIS A 50 -3.64 -8.20 -13.96
CA HIS A 50 -3.81 -8.39 -15.40
C HIS A 50 -4.64 -7.24 -16.02
N ASP A 51 -5.84 -7.55 -16.55
CA ASP A 51 -6.73 -6.61 -17.22
C ASP A 51 -7.96 -6.22 -16.38
N SER A 52 -8.03 -6.64 -15.11
CA SER A 52 -9.13 -6.34 -14.20
C SER A 52 -8.72 -5.47 -13.02
N TRP A 53 -9.68 -4.69 -12.50
CA TRP A 53 -9.59 -4.01 -11.22
C TRP A 53 -10.27 -4.87 -10.17
N GLU A 54 -9.52 -5.27 -9.15
CA GLU A 54 -10.03 -6.10 -8.06
C GLU A 54 -9.99 -5.32 -6.73
N ASP A 55 -11.05 -5.44 -5.93
CA ASP A 55 -11.09 -4.86 -4.60
C ASP A 55 -10.06 -5.52 -3.68
N ARG A 56 -9.24 -4.69 -3.04
CA ARG A 56 -8.17 -5.11 -2.13
C ARG A 56 -8.06 -4.19 -0.92
N LEU A 57 -7.55 -4.75 0.17
CA LEU A 57 -7.08 -4.00 1.31
C LEU A 57 -5.58 -3.76 1.18
N LEU A 58 -5.16 -2.50 1.13
CA LEU A 58 -3.76 -2.09 1.13
C LEU A 58 -3.29 -1.91 2.58
N PRO A 59 -2.37 -2.74 3.10
CA PRO A 59 -1.86 -2.58 4.46
C PRO A 59 -0.85 -1.43 4.54
N LEU A 60 -1.24 -0.29 5.12
CA LEU A 60 -0.39 0.89 5.21
C LEU A 60 0.68 0.77 6.31
N LYS A 61 0.38 0.03 7.38
CA LYS A 61 1.30 -0.20 8.51
C LYS A 61 0.93 -1.48 9.25
N SER A 62 1.92 -2.28 9.65
CA SER A 62 1.75 -3.33 10.65
C SER A 62 1.92 -2.77 12.06
N HIS A 63 1.11 -3.22 13.02
CA HIS A 63 1.15 -2.78 14.42
C HIS A 63 2.49 -3.09 15.09
N GLU A 64 3.08 -4.24 14.78
CA GLU A 64 4.39 -4.67 15.31
C GLU A 64 5.58 -3.99 14.62
N SER A 65 5.35 -3.36 13.45
CA SER A 65 6.41 -2.68 12.71
C SER A 65 6.54 -1.21 13.12
N HIS A 66 7.79 -0.79 13.35
CA HIS A 66 8.14 0.62 13.50
C HIS A 66 8.11 1.38 12.15
N ASN A 67 8.07 0.66 11.03
CA ASN A 67 7.98 1.28 9.71
C ASN A 67 6.56 1.83 9.48
N SER A 68 6.45 3.15 9.58
CA SER A 68 5.20 3.90 9.38
C SER A 68 5.26 4.80 8.15
N SER A 69 6.27 4.62 7.28
CA SER A 69 6.51 5.52 6.14
C SER A 69 5.32 5.61 5.19
N LEU A 70 4.75 4.46 4.79
CA LEU A 70 3.61 4.42 3.88
C LEU A 70 2.35 5.06 4.49
N LEU A 71 2.02 4.74 5.73
CA LEU A 71 0.88 5.36 6.44
C LEU A 71 1.04 6.88 6.55
N LYS A 72 2.25 7.37 6.88
CA LYS A 72 2.52 8.82 6.95
C LYS A 72 2.34 9.48 5.58
N SER A 73 2.92 8.91 4.53
CA SER A 73 2.78 9.42 3.17
C SER A 73 1.31 9.44 2.73
N TRP A 74 0.55 8.39 3.03
CA TRP A 74 -0.88 8.34 2.74
C TRP A 74 -1.64 9.47 3.43
N ASN A 75 -1.46 9.61 4.74
CA ASN A 75 -2.15 10.63 5.53
C ASN A 75 -1.81 12.05 5.07
N GLU A 76 -0.56 12.31 4.70
CA GLU A 76 -0.15 13.59 4.11
C GLU A 76 -0.84 13.85 2.77
N LEU A 77 -0.85 12.87 1.87
CA LEU A 77 -1.51 13.01 0.56
C LEU A 77 -3.03 13.23 0.69
N VAL A 78 -3.69 12.53 1.62
CA VAL A 78 -5.12 12.73 1.93
C VAL A 78 -5.36 14.11 2.53
N LYS A 79 -4.55 14.52 3.52
CA LYS A 79 -4.65 15.84 4.16
C LYS A 79 -4.52 16.97 3.13
N HIS A 80 -3.64 16.81 2.16
CA HIS A 80 -3.42 17.77 1.08
C HIS A 80 -4.39 17.59 -0.11
N LYS A 81 -5.40 16.72 0.00
CA LYS A 81 -6.38 16.41 -1.05
C LYS A 81 -5.76 15.97 -2.38
N LYS A 82 -4.52 15.44 -2.33
CA LYS A 82 -3.85 14.83 -3.48
C LYS A 82 -4.37 13.42 -3.74
N ILE A 83 -4.86 12.75 -2.70
CA ILE A 83 -5.60 11.51 -2.78
C ILE A 83 -7.04 11.77 -2.33
N VAL A 84 -7.97 11.44 -3.21
CA VAL A 84 -9.42 11.37 -2.97
C VAL A 84 -9.97 10.06 -3.55
N ALA A 85 -11.24 9.73 -3.30
CA ALA A 85 -11.89 8.61 -3.97
C ALA A 85 -11.70 8.69 -5.50
N ASP A 86 -11.57 7.53 -6.13
CA ASP A 86 -11.26 7.35 -7.56
C ASP A 86 -9.87 7.79 -8.04
N THR A 87 -9.02 8.35 -7.17
CA THR A 87 -7.64 8.69 -7.53
C THR A 87 -6.87 7.43 -7.92
N LYS A 88 -6.21 7.45 -9.08
CA LYS A 88 -5.28 6.40 -9.50
C LYS A 88 -3.87 6.76 -9.05
N PHE A 89 -3.11 5.76 -8.63
CA PHE A 89 -1.73 5.95 -8.21
C PHE A 89 -0.91 4.68 -8.48
N GLN A 90 0.39 4.86 -8.61
CA GLN A 90 1.35 3.76 -8.61
C GLN A 90 2.01 3.66 -7.23
N LEU A 91 1.98 2.47 -6.67
CA LEU A 91 2.72 2.15 -5.45
C LEU A 91 4.02 1.45 -5.85
N LYS A 92 5.13 2.18 -5.79
CA LYS A 92 6.46 1.63 -6.00
C LYS A 92 6.97 1.05 -4.70
N THR A 93 7.55 -0.14 -4.71
CA THR A 93 8.01 -0.80 -3.50
C THR A 93 9.21 -1.71 -3.73
N TYR A 94 10.13 -1.78 -2.76
CA TYR A 94 11.33 -2.63 -2.82
C TYR A 94 11.87 -2.95 -1.43
N LEU A 95 12.63 -4.04 -1.30
CA LEU A 95 13.39 -4.39 -0.10
C LEU A 95 14.70 -3.61 -0.07
N GLY A 96 14.79 -2.64 0.83
CA GLY A 96 16.02 -1.89 1.11
C GLY A 96 16.59 -2.21 2.48
N LEU A 97 17.62 -1.46 2.86
CA LEU A 97 18.19 -1.49 4.21
C LEU A 97 17.73 -0.28 5.02
N SER A 98 17.47 -0.51 6.30
CA SER A 98 17.27 0.54 7.30
C SER A 98 18.62 1.15 7.73
N LYS A 99 18.57 2.22 8.54
CA LYS A 99 19.77 2.85 9.11
C LYS A 99 20.65 1.88 9.92
N ASN A 100 20.05 0.81 10.44
CA ASN A 100 20.71 -0.22 11.25
C ASN A 100 21.02 -1.50 10.45
N ASN A 101 21.11 -1.40 9.12
CA ASN A 101 21.34 -2.52 8.20
C ASN A 101 20.33 -3.68 8.30
N ARG A 102 19.13 -3.43 8.85
CA ARG A 102 18.04 -4.42 8.83
C ARG A 102 17.22 -4.29 7.55
N PRO A 103 16.84 -5.40 6.89
CA PRO A 103 15.93 -5.37 5.74
C PRO A 103 14.62 -4.67 6.09
N ILE A 104 14.16 -3.79 5.20
CA ILE A 104 12.92 -3.04 5.34
C ILE A 104 12.27 -2.86 3.99
N ARG A 105 10.94 -3.02 3.94
CA ARG A 105 10.16 -2.65 2.77
C ARG A 105 10.07 -1.13 2.69
N ARG A 106 10.56 -0.56 1.60
CA ARG A 106 10.40 0.86 1.28
C ARG A 106 9.32 0.97 0.22
N SER A 107 8.47 1.98 0.36
CA SER A 107 7.40 2.23 -0.59
C SER A 107 7.21 3.72 -0.82
N GLU A 108 6.71 4.04 -2.00
CA GLU A 108 6.44 5.41 -2.45
C GLU A 108 5.16 5.43 -3.28
N ILE A 109 4.31 6.42 -3.03
CA ILE A 109 3.10 6.66 -3.80
C ILE A 109 3.40 7.71 -4.87
N ILE A 110 3.18 7.35 -6.13
CA ILE A 110 3.29 8.23 -7.28
C ILE A 110 1.89 8.46 -7.85
N LEU A 111 1.50 9.72 -8.00
CA LEU A 111 0.21 10.16 -8.54
C LEU A 111 0.30 10.43 -10.04
#